data_AF-A0A364LB41-F1
#
_entry.id   AF-A0A364LB41-F1
#
_cell.length_a   1.000
_cell.length_b   1.000
_cell.length_c   1.000
_cell.angle_alpha   90.00
_cell.angle_beta   90.00
_cell.angle_gamma   90.00
#
_symmetry.space_group_name_H-M   'P 1'
#
loop_
_entity.id
_entity.type
_entity.pdbx_description
1 polymer ?
#
loop_
_entity_poly.entity_id
_entity_poly.type
_entity_poly.pdbx_seq_one_letter_code
_entity_poly.pdbx_strand_id
1 'polypeptide(L)'
;MEKVFRLLDLPANIRDQIYYEILCTWPEENQYAVNPTEVAILDCKCQFAILCTNQQVYCEAGAVMLRGNQFIRISIKGHQPLQVLFIPSQIPVVTMNQKFLAKFTGHVMTHSIDFTNDPAPLKSQLEVMIIRRDLDRFVQALGKADLRSPNFTATSKHQVTIHNPFVGIPAQRILNKKNQERLLAPYREQLRGFKNFTVLGQIPTDIAKAVIKAVKQERIPDRQ
;
A
#
# COMPACT_ATOMS: atom_id res chain seq x y z
N MET A 1 -24.49 -41.62 -5.96
CA MET A 1 -24.52 -40.30 -6.64
C MET A 1 -23.71 -39.33 -5.81
N GLU A 2 -22.54 -38.90 -6.31
CA GLU A 2 -21.79 -37.81 -5.67
C GLU A 2 -22.61 -36.53 -5.82
N LYS A 3 -22.96 -35.91 -4.70
CA LYS A 3 -23.72 -34.67 -4.69
C LYS A 3 -22.77 -33.56 -5.13
N VAL A 4 -22.97 -33.02 -6.33
CA VAL A 4 -22.16 -31.90 -6.85
C VAL A 4 -22.35 -30.70 -5.92
N PHE A 5 -21.26 -30.28 -5.29
CA PHE A 5 -21.23 -29.12 -4.41
C PHE A 5 -21.31 -27.82 -5.23
N ARG A 6 -22.24 -26.94 -4.89
CA ARG A 6 -22.39 -25.63 -5.53
C ARG A 6 -22.08 -24.54 -4.52
N LEU A 7 -21.12 -23.69 -4.83
CA LEU A 7 -20.69 -22.58 -3.96
C LEU A 7 -21.86 -21.65 -3.58
N LEU A 8 -22.76 -21.37 -4.51
CA LEU A 8 -23.89 -20.45 -4.29
C LEU A 8 -25.00 -21.04 -3.42
N ASP A 9 -25.03 -22.35 -3.22
CA ASP A 9 -25.99 -23.00 -2.31
C ASP A 9 -25.60 -22.79 -0.83
N LEU A 10 -24.35 -22.34 -0.56
CA LEU A 10 -23.91 -22.00 0.77
C LEU A 10 -24.50 -20.67 1.25
N PRO A 11 -24.74 -20.51 2.57
CA PRO A 11 -25.04 -19.20 3.16
C PRO A 11 -23.94 -18.16 2.89
N ALA A 12 -24.33 -16.89 2.78
CA ALA A 12 -23.42 -15.80 2.42
C ALA A 12 -22.22 -15.66 3.39
N ASN A 13 -22.42 -15.89 4.69
CA ASN A 13 -21.34 -15.84 5.68
C ASN A 13 -20.28 -16.93 5.45
N ILE A 14 -20.68 -18.12 5.00
CA ILE A 14 -19.75 -19.20 4.67
C ILE A 14 -18.99 -18.85 3.38
N ARG A 15 -19.67 -18.29 2.38
CA ARG A 15 -19.02 -17.81 1.16
C ARG A 15 -17.99 -16.71 1.46
N ASP A 16 -18.34 -15.73 2.30
CA ASP A 16 -17.43 -14.67 2.74
C ASP A 16 -16.16 -15.23 3.40
N GLN A 17 -16.28 -16.26 4.25
CA GLN A 17 -15.13 -16.92 4.85
C GLN A 17 -14.28 -17.66 3.80
N ILE A 18 -14.91 -18.37 2.86
CA ILE A 18 -14.20 -19.04 1.76
C ILE A 18 -13.43 -18.02 0.91
N TYR A 19 -14.05 -16.89 0.57
CA TYR A 19 -13.38 -15.82 -0.17
C TYR A 19 -12.22 -15.24 0.63
N TYR A 20 -12.36 -15.09 1.95
CA TYR A 20 -11.29 -14.60 2.81
C TYR A 20 -10.08 -15.54 2.78
N GLU A 21 -10.29 -16.84 2.96
CA GLU A 21 -9.18 -17.81 2.93
C GLU A 21 -8.46 -17.85 1.58
N ILE A 22 -9.21 -17.72 0.48
CA ILE A 22 -8.66 -17.80 -0.87
C ILE A 22 -7.95 -16.50 -1.29
N LEU A 23 -8.42 -15.34 -0.83
CA LEU A 23 -7.99 -14.04 -1.35
C LEU A 23 -7.20 -13.19 -0.34
N CYS A 24 -7.30 -13.46 0.95
CA CYS A 24 -6.77 -12.59 2.01
C CYS A 24 -5.74 -13.28 2.93
N THR A 25 -5.52 -14.58 2.78
CA THR A 25 -4.54 -15.32 3.59
C THR A 25 -3.16 -15.24 2.96
N TRP A 26 -2.27 -14.49 3.61
CA TRP A 26 -0.87 -14.32 3.18
C TRP A 26 0.05 -15.14 4.08
N PRO A 27 0.94 -15.97 3.52
CA PRO A 27 1.90 -16.71 4.32
C PRO A 27 2.82 -15.75 5.08
N GLU A 28 2.96 -15.95 6.39
CA GLU A 28 3.84 -15.12 7.23
C GLU A 28 5.32 -15.37 6.93
N GLU A 29 5.65 -16.55 6.40
CA GLU A 29 7.01 -17.00 6.07
C GLU A 29 7.67 -16.15 4.96
N ASN A 30 6.89 -15.44 4.15
CA ASN A 30 7.38 -14.65 3.00
C ASN A 30 7.55 -13.14 3.32
N GLN A 31 7.61 -12.76 4.59
CA GLN A 31 7.81 -11.35 4.99
C GLN A 31 9.25 -10.85 4.78
N TYR A 32 10.19 -11.75 4.50
CA TYR A 32 11.59 -11.43 4.26
C TYR A 32 12.05 -12.11 2.97
N ALA A 33 12.95 -11.45 2.24
CA ALA A 33 13.59 -12.09 1.11
C ALA A 33 14.51 -13.21 1.61
N VAL A 34 14.53 -14.33 0.87
CA VAL A 34 15.47 -15.44 1.12
C VAL A 34 16.91 -14.93 1.09
N ASN A 35 17.20 -13.99 0.18
CA ASN A 35 18.45 -13.27 0.11
C ASN A 35 18.28 -11.83 0.63
N PRO A 36 19.03 -11.38 1.66
CA PRO A 36 18.92 -10.04 2.22
C PRO A 36 19.22 -8.90 1.24
N THR A 37 19.82 -9.21 0.09
CA THR A 37 20.13 -8.27 -1.00
C THR A 37 18.99 -8.11 -2.00
N GLU A 38 17.90 -8.86 -1.85
CA GLU A 38 16.75 -8.86 -2.73
C GLU A 38 15.53 -8.20 -2.08
N VAL A 39 14.54 -7.90 -2.91
CA VAL A 39 13.24 -7.38 -2.47
C VAL A 39 12.42 -8.55 -1.94
N ALA A 40 11.84 -8.39 -0.75
CA ALA A 40 10.89 -9.36 -0.21
C ALA A 40 9.61 -9.33 -1.07
N ILE A 41 9.38 -10.36 -1.88
CA ILE A 41 8.15 -10.50 -2.67
C ILE A 41 7.19 -11.40 -1.91
N LEU A 42 5.98 -10.89 -1.66
CA LEU A 42 4.90 -11.68 -1.08
C LEU A 42 4.39 -12.65 -2.15
N ASP A 43 4.82 -13.90 -2.07
CA ASP A 43 4.19 -14.98 -2.84
C ASP A 43 2.81 -15.29 -2.23
N CYS A 44 1.77 -14.70 -2.81
CA CYS A 44 0.42 -15.08 -2.49
C CYS A 44 -0.01 -16.26 -3.34
N LYS A 45 -0.42 -17.35 -2.69
CA LYS A 45 -1.27 -18.38 -3.30
C LYS A 45 -2.71 -17.90 -3.55
N CYS A 46 -2.92 -16.58 -3.66
CA CYS A 46 -4.21 -15.95 -3.88
C CYS A 46 -4.78 -16.43 -5.23
N GLN A 47 -5.87 -17.19 -5.21
CA GLN A 47 -6.49 -17.68 -6.44
C GLN A 47 -7.52 -16.66 -6.95
N PHE A 48 -7.03 -15.62 -7.63
CA PHE A 48 -7.91 -14.59 -8.22
C PHE A 48 -8.83 -15.13 -9.32
N ALA A 49 -8.61 -16.36 -9.81
CA ALA A 49 -9.49 -17.03 -10.77
C ALA A 49 -10.95 -17.09 -10.30
N ILE A 50 -11.20 -17.13 -8.98
CA ILE A 50 -12.57 -17.11 -8.43
C ILE A 50 -13.32 -15.83 -8.80
N LEU A 51 -12.62 -14.70 -8.95
CA LEU A 51 -13.21 -13.42 -9.37
C LEU A 51 -13.72 -13.45 -10.82
N CYS A 52 -13.25 -14.40 -11.63
CA CYS A 52 -13.64 -14.54 -13.03
C CYS A 52 -14.81 -15.51 -13.25
N THR A 53 -15.41 -16.05 -12.18
CA THR A 53 -16.42 -17.11 -12.31
C THR A 53 -17.80 -16.60 -12.72
N ASN A 54 -18.36 -15.63 -11.98
CA ASN A 54 -19.61 -14.96 -12.31
C ASN A 54 -19.72 -13.60 -11.60
N GLN A 55 -20.73 -12.78 -11.98
CA GLN A 55 -20.89 -11.42 -11.47
C GLN A 55 -21.20 -11.34 -9.98
N GLN A 56 -22.00 -12.27 -9.44
CA GLN A 56 -22.30 -12.30 -8.00
C GLN A 56 -21.04 -12.59 -7.18
N VAL A 57 -20.30 -13.63 -7.56
CA VAL A 57 -19.02 -13.99 -6.93
C VAL A 57 -18.00 -12.88 -7.07
N TYR A 58 -17.91 -12.24 -8.24
CA TYR A 58 -17.04 -11.07 -8.45
C TYR A 58 -17.34 -9.96 -7.44
N CYS A 59 -18.62 -9.60 -7.25
CA CYS A 59 -19.02 -8.56 -6.31
C CYS A 59 -18.76 -8.97 -4.84
N GLU A 60 -19.17 -10.18 -4.43
CA GLU A 60 -19.01 -10.67 -3.06
C GLU A 60 -17.52 -10.84 -2.69
N ALA A 61 -16.79 -11.62 -3.50
CA ALA A 61 -15.39 -11.92 -3.26
C ALA A 61 -14.50 -10.69 -3.43
N GLY A 62 -14.81 -9.81 -4.39
CA GLY A 62 -14.13 -8.52 -4.54
C GLY A 62 -14.28 -7.63 -3.31
N ALA A 63 -15.48 -7.60 -2.71
CA ALA A 63 -15.72 -6.87 -1.47
C ALA A 63 -14.94 -7.47 -0.28
N VAL A 64 -14.84 -8.79 -0.18
CA VAL A 64 -14.01 -9.46 0.84
C VAL A 64 -12.53 -9.15 0.63
N MET A 65 -12.05 -9.25 -0.61
CA MET A 65 -10.65 -9.00 -0.98
C MET A 65 -10.23 -7.57 -0.63
N LEU A 66 -11.01 -6.56 -1.02
CA LEU A 66 -10.66 -5.15 -0.74
C LEU A 66 -10.79 -4.80 0.76
N ARG A 67 -11.66 -5.53 1.50
CA ARG A 67 -11.76 -5.41 2.96
C ARG A 67 -10.53 -5.97 3.67
N GLY A 68 -10.12 -7.19 3.30
CA GLY A 68 -8.99 -7.88 3.92
C GLY A 68 -7.65 -7.28 3.48
N ASN A 69 -7.53 -6.90 2.21
CA ASN A 69 -6.30 -6.41 1.60
C ASN A 69 -6.45 -4.94 1.20
N GLN A 70 -6.00 -4.05 2.07
CA GLN A 70 -5.88 -2.64 1.75
C GLN A 70 -4.57 -2.41 0.99
N PHE A 71 -4.65 -2.42 -0.35
CA PHE A 71 -3.50 -2.23 -1.22
C PHE A 71 -3.07 -0.76 -1.29
N ILE A 72 -1.75 -0.55 -1.29
CA ILE A 72 -1.12 0.76 -1.40
C ILE A 72 -0.18 0.72 -2.58
N ARG A 73 -0.40 1.61 -3.55
CA ARG A 73 0.50 1.79 -4.69
C ARG A 73 1.60 2.79 -4.30
N ILE A 74 2.85 2.42 -4.52
CA ILE A 74 3.99 3.31 -4.34
C ILE A 74 4.60 3.55 -5.72
N SER A 75 4.81 4.82 -6.06
CA SER A 75 5.41 5.24 -7.31
C SER A 75 6.59 6.15 -6.99
N ILE A 76 7.78 5.80 -7.47
CA ILE A 76 9.01 6.55 -7.17
C ILE A 76 9.72 6.85 -8.49
N LYS A 77 9.98 8.13 -8.75
CA LYS A 77 10.76 8.59 -9.90
C LYS A 77 12.10 9.14 -9.43
N GLY A 78 13.15 8.36 -9.56
CA GLY A 78 14.52 8.77 -9.26
C GLY A 78 15.48 7.60 -9.09
N HIS A 79 16.68 7.88 -8.59
CA HIS A 79 17.77 6.93 -8.54
C HIS A 79 17.58 5.84 -7.47
N GLN A 80 17.67 4.58 -7.89
CA GLN A 80 17.84 3.40 -7.02
C GLN A 80 16.90 3.28 -5.79
N PRO A 81 15.57 3.44 -5.96
CA PRO A 81 14.62 3.38 -4.83
C PRO A 81 14.61 2.03 -4.10
N LEU A 82 14.93 0.93 -4.78
CA LEU A 82 14.99 -0.40 -4.18
C LEU A 82 16.13 -0.52 -3.17
N GLN A 83 17.32 -0.06 -3.55
CA GLN A 83 18.53 -0.11 -2.75
C GLN A 83 18.44 0.81 -1.53
N VAL A 84 17.75 1.95 -1.69
CA VAL A 84 17.60 2.93 -0.60
C VAL A 84 16.53 2.51 0.40
N LEU A 85 15.38 2.00 -0.06
CA LEU A 85 14.20 1.80 0.79
C LEU A 85 13.83 0.33 1.01
N PHE A 86 13.63 -0.43 -0.07
CA PHE A 86 12.97 -1.73 -0.02
C PHE A 86 13.85 -2.87 0.47
N ILE A 87 15.06 -3.00 -0.10
CA ILE A 87 16.00 -4.07 0.24
C ILE A 87 16.44 -3.97 1.69
N PRO A 88 16.89 -2.80 2.19
CA PRO A 88 17.48 -2.79 3.53
C PRO A 88 16.46 -2.82 4.66
N SER A 89 15.22 -2.39 4.37
CA SER A 89 14.12 -2.42 5.34
C SER A 89 13.24 -3.65 5.16
N GLN A 90 13.58 -4.54 4.23
CA GLN A 90 12.86 -5.77 3.89
C GLN A 90 11.35 -5.54 3.82
N ILE A 91 10.96 -4.55 3.01
CA ILE A 91 9.55 -4.17 2.85
C ILE A 91 8.88 -5.17 1.92
N PRO A 92 7.86 -5.91 2.38
CA PRO A 92 7.17 -6.88 1.55
C PRO A 92 6.40 -6.20 0.40
N VAL A 93 6.64 -6.67 -0.82
CA VAL A 93 6.02 -6.19 -2.05
C VAL A 93 5.07 -7.24 -2.59
N VAL A 94 3.82 -6.87 -2.83
CA VAL A 94 2.81 -7.71 -3.47
C VAL A 94 3.14 -7.94 -4.93
N THR A 95 3.47 -6.87 -5.66
CA THR A 95 3.84 -6.96 -7.07
C THR A 95 4.58 -5.71 -7.54
N MET A 96 5.44 -5.91 -8.53
CA MET A 96 6.14 -4.86 -9.28
C MET A 96 5.77 -4.88 -10.77
N ASN A 97 4.80 -5.72 -11.15
CA ASN A 97 4.43 -5.89 -12.55
C ASN A 97 3.65 -4.67 -13.06
N GLN A 98 4.32 -3.83 -13.85
CA GLN A 98 3.76 -2.58 -14.38
C GLN A 98 2.45 -2.79 -15.17
N LYS A 99 2.31 -3.90 -15.91
CA LYS A 99 1.09 -4.19 -16.68
C LYS A 99 -0.11 -4.43 -15.74
N PHE A 100 0.13 -5.07 -14.60
CA PHE A 100 -0.89 -5.28 -13.57
C PHE A 100 -1.19 -3.96 -12.85
N LEU A 101 -0.16 -3.24 -12.40
CA LEU A 101 -0.28 -1.98 -11.67
C LEU A 101 -1.03 -0.89 -12.46
N ALA A 102 -0.86 -0.85 -13.79
CA ALA A 102 -1.55 0.08 -14.66
C ALA A 102 -3.07 -0.19 -14.75
N LYS A 103 -3.49 -1.45 -14.62
CA LYS A 103 -4.89 -1.86 -14.74
C LYS A 103 -5.63 -1.91 -13.40
N PHE A 104 -4.89 -2.09 -12.31
CA PHE A 104 -5.49 -2.31 -10.99
C PHE A 104 -5.91 -1.00 -10.31
N THR A 105 -7.21 -0.82 -10.10
CA THR A 105 -7.80 0.36 -9.44
C THR A 105 -8.20 0.11 -7.99
N GLY A 106 -8.05 -1.12 -7.48
CA GLY A 106 -8.48 -1.54 -6.14
C GLY A 106 -7.58 -1.10 -4.98
N HIS A 107 -6.79 -0.04 -5.13
CA HIS A 107 -5.89 0.45 -4.08
C HIS A 107 -6.53 1.59 -3.28
N VAL A 108 -6.29 1.63 -1.97
CA VAL A 108 -6.86 2.65 -1.07
C VAL A 108 -5.98 3.89 -0.98
N MET A 109 -4.72 3.78 -1.39
CA MET A 109 -3.75 4.87 -1.31
C MET A 109 -2.73 4.77 -2.44
N THR A 110 -2.29 5.92 -2.93
CA THR A 110 -1.06 6.07 -3.71
C THR A 110 -0.08 6.95 -2.97
N HIS A 111 1.18 6.53 -2.84
CA HIS A 111 2.28 7.40 -2.43
C HIS A 111 3.23 7.60 -3.60
N SER A 112 3.26 8.81 -4.14
CA SER A 112 4.18 9.23 -5.19
C SER A 112 5.37 9.98 -4.58
N ILE A 113 6.58 9.65 -5.04
CA ILE A 113 7.84 10.28 -4.64
C ILE A 113 8.57 10.71 -5.91
N ASP A 114 8.80 12.01 -6.06
CA ASP A 114 9.53 12.58 -7.19
C ASP A 114 10.76 13.33 -6.65
N PHE A 115 11.96 13.04 -7.17
CA PHE A 115 13.16 13.78 -6.80
C PHE A 115 13.33 14.99 -7.72
N THR A 116 13.42 16.20 -7.15
CA THR A 116 13.37 17.45 -7.91
C THR A 116 14.61 17.71 -8.77
N ASN A 117 15.73 17.07 -8.45
CA ASN A 117 17.05 17.36 -9.02
C ASN A 117 17.65 16.18 -9.79
N ASP A 118 16.88 15.12 -10.01
CA ASP A 118 17.41 13.91 -10.66
C ASP A 118 17.19 13.99 -12.19
N PRO A 119 18.24 14.08 -13.01
CA PRO A 119 18.13 13.98 -14.47
C PRO A 119 17.85 12.55 -14.93
N ALA A 120 17.59 11.62 -14.00
CA ALA A 120 17.23 10.24 -14.27
C ALA A 120 16.22 10.15 -15.43
N PRO A 121 16.50 9.33 -16.46
CA PRO A 121 15.61 9.18 -17.59
C PRO A 121 14.22 8.74 -17.10
N LEU A 122 13.15 9.12 -17.82
CA LEU A 122 11.76 8.72 -17.53
C LEU A 122 11.59 7.21 -17.23
N LYS A 123 12.52 6.37 -17.70
CA LYS A 123 12.59 4.92 -17.47
C LYS A 123 12.97 4.51 -16.04
N SER A 124 13.37 5.44 -15.18
CA SER A 124 13.80 5.20 -13.78
C SER A 124 12.62 5.22 -12.80
N GLN A 125 11.40 4.97 -13.28
CA GLN A 125 10.21 4.93 -12.45
C GLN A 125 10.00 3.53 -11.89
N LEU A 126 10.07 3.43 -10.57
CA LEU A 126 9.66 2.24 -9.85
C LEU A 126 8.18 2.37 -9.48
N GLU A 127 7.40 1.36 -9.83
CA GLU A 127 6.05 1.20 -9.29
C GLU A 127 5.94 -0.13 -8.58
N VAL A 128 5.43 -0.11 -7.36
CA VAL A 128 5.19 -1.30 -6.57
C VAL A 128 3.86 -1.22 -5.84
N MET A 129 3.36 -2.38 -5.41
CA MET A 129 2.21 -2.47 -4.52
C MET A 129 2.61 -3.14 -3.22
N ILE A 130 2.19 -2.58 -2.10
CA ILE A 130 2.33 -3.18 -0.77
C ILE A 130 0.94 -3.30 -0.12
N ILE A 131 0.86 -4.00 1.00
CA ILE A 131 -0.35 -4.08 1.84
C ILE A 131 -0.24 -3.05 2.95
N ARG A 132 -1.37 -2.48 3.41
CA ARG A 132 -1.43 -1.56 4.56
C ARG A 132 -0.59 -2.07 5.73
N ARG A 133 -0.70 -3.34 6.13
CA ARG A 133 0.02 -3.84 7.32
C ARG A 133 1.53 -3.59 7.27
N ASP A 134 2.10 -3.48 6.07
CA ASP A 134 3.52 -3.25 5.81
C ASP A 134 3.86 -1.75 5.58
N LEU A 135 2.84 -0.88 5.57
CA LEU A 135 2.99 0.57 5.40
C LEU A 135 3.91 1.17 6.47
N ASP A 136 3.79 0.72 7.72
CA ASP A 136 4.64 1.19 8.81
C ASP A 136 6.12 0.94 8.50
N ARG A 137 6.48 -0.24 7.99
CA ARG A 137 7.87 -0.53 7.60
C ARG A 137 8.36 0.41 6.49
N PHE A 138 7.51 0.67 5.50
CA PHE A 138 7.84 1.59 4.42
C PHE A 138 8.02 3.03 4.90
N VAL A 139 7.14 3.52 5.77
CA VAL A 139 7.25 4.89 6.31
C VAL A 139 8.45 5.03 7.25
N GLN A 140 8.79 3.99 8.03
CA GLN A 140 10.02 3.97 8.83
C GLN A 140 11.27 4.02 7.94
N ALA A 141 11.26 3.31 6.80
CA ALA A 141 12.35 3.35 5.84
C ALA A 141 12.54 4.77 5.26
N LEU A 142 11.43 5.47 4.95
CA LEU A 142 11.47 6.86 4.52
C LEU A 142 12.07 7.78 5.60
N GLY A 143 11.65 7.63 6.86
CA GLY A 143 12.19 8.44 7.97
C GLY A 143 13.67 8.20 8.29
N LYS A 144 14.26 7.16 7.69
CA LYS A 144 15.69 6.80 7.79
C LYS A 144 16.42 6.94 6.45
N ALA A 145 15.77 7.42 5.40
CA ALA A 145 16.31 7.42 4.04
C ALA A 145 17.56 8.30 3.91
N ASP A 146 17.63 9.41 4.65
CA ASP A 146 18.79 10.31 4.68
C ASP A 146 20.09 9.61 5.13
N LEU A 147 20.01 8.52 5.92
CA LEU A 147 21.18 7.73 6.33
C LEU A 147 21.82 6.98 5.16
N ARG A 148 21.06 6.73 4.09
CA ARG A 148 21.47 5.94 2.92
C ARG A 148 21.64 6.81 1.68
N SER A 149 20.86 7.87 1.57
CA SER A 149 20.91 8.84 0.49
C SER A 149 20.88 10.24 1.10
N PRO A 150 22.04 10.91 1.26
CA PRO A 150 22.11 12.23 1.87
C PRO A 150 21.18 13.22 1.18
N ASN A 151 20.47 14.04 1.95
CA ASN A 151 19.48 15.02 1.47
C ASN A 151 18.27 14.40 0.76
N PHE A 152 17.97 13.11 0.95
CA PHE A 152 16.74 12.49 0.48
C PHE A 152 15.52 13.33 0.87
N THR A 153 15.35 13.60 2.17
CA THR A 153 14.16 14.29 2.69
C THR A 153 14.01 15.70 2.15
N ALA A 154 15.12 16.39 1.88
CA ALA A 154 15.13 17.75 1.34
C ALA A 154 14.84 17.80 -0.17
N THR A 155 15.28 16.79 -0.94
CA THR A 155 15.20 16.76 -2.41
C THR A 155 14.00 15.97 -2.94
N SER A 156 13.35 15.17 -2.08
CA SER A 156 12.15 14.40 -2.40
C SER A 156 10.87 15.22 -2.26
N LYS A 157 9.99 15.17 -3.26
CA LYS A 157 8.61 15.62 -3.20
C LYS A 157 7.70 14.43 -3.01
N HIS A 158 6.89 14.46 -1.96
CA HIS A 158 5.99 13.37 -1.60
C HIS A 158 4.54 13.80 -1.75
N GLN A 159 3.75 12.98 -2.43
CA GLN A 159 2.31 13.16 -2.54
C GLN A 159 1.61 11.86 -2.15
N VAL A 160 0.78 11.94 -1.11
CA VAL A 160 -0.07 10.83 -0.67
C VAL A 160 -1.51 11.11 -1.09
N THR A 161 -2.06 10.27 -1.95
CA THR A 161 -3.45 10.37 -2.42
C THR A 161 -4.29 9.24 -1.84
N ILE A 162 -5.39 9.59 -1.18
CA ILE A 162 -6.37 8.62 -0.67
C ILE A 162 -7.46 8.38 -1.71
N HIS A 163 -7.71 7.11 -2.00
CA HIS A 163 -8.70 6.64 -2.98
C HIS A 163 -9.81 5.83 -2.31
N ASN A 164 -10.96 5.74 -2.97
CA ASN A 164 -12.06 4.89 -2.53
C ASN A 164 -12.31 3.79 -3.57
N PRO A 165 -11.71 2.60 -3.41
CA PRO A 165 -11.94 1.48 -4.32
C PRO A 165 -13.28 0.76 -4.08
N PHE A 166 -14.09 1.22 -3.10
CA PHE A 166 -15.35 0.58 -2.72
C PHE A 166 -16.58 1.19 -3.42
N VAL A 167 -16.38 2.05 -4.43
CA VAL A 167 -17.48 2.63 -5.21
C VAL A 167 -18.27 1.49 -5.88
N GLY A 168 -19.58 1.44 -5.61
CA GLY A 168 -20.46 0.38 -6.12
C GLY A 168 -20.51 -0.90 -5.29
N ILE A 169 -19.71 -1.00 -4.22
CA ILE A 169 -19.79 -2.10 -3.25
C ILE A 169 -20.66 -1.65 -2.08
N PRO A 170 -21.55 -2.50 -1.52
CA PRO A 170 -22.33 -2.22 -0.30
C PRO A 170 -21.48 -2.02 0.99
N ALA A 171 -20.20 -1.67 0.84
CA ALA A 171 -19.21 -1.57 1.90
C ALA A 171 -18.77 -0.11 2.16
N GLN A 172 -19.69 0.83 1.94
CA GLN A 172 -19.50 2.29 1.97
C GLN A 172 -18.91 2.84 3.29
N ARG A 173 -18.80 2.02 4.35
CA ARG A 173 -18.29 2.44 5.67
C ARG A 173 -16.83 2.07 5.94
N ILE A 174 -16.13 1.39 5.03
CA ILE A 174 -14.74 0.95 5.26
C ILE A 174 -13.77 2.12 5.28
N LEU A 175 -13.93 3.11 4.40
CA LEU A 175 -13.04 4.27 4.36
C LEU A 175 -13.59 5.46 5.16
N ASN A 176 -14.15 5.18 6.35
CA ASN A 176 -14.60 6.24 7.25
C ASN A 176 -13.43 7.05 7.84
N LYS A 177 -13.75 8.17 8.50
CA LYS A 177 -12.78 9.08 9.12
C LYS A 177 -11.72 8.35 9.95
N LYS A 178 -12.15 7.45 10.83
CA LYS A 178 -11.26 6.67 11.72
C LYS A 178 -10.29 5.79 10.94
N ASN A 179 -10.75 5.15 9.87
CA ASN A 179 -9.89 4.30 9.04
C ASN A 179 -8.92 5.11 8.18
N GLN A 180 -9.29 6.31 7.76
CA GLN A 180 -8.37 7.24 7.09
C GLN A 180 -7.30 7.77 8.04
N GLU A 181 -7.66 8.11 9.29
CA GLU A 181 -6.70 8.46 10.34
C GLU A 181 -5.72 7.31 10.60
N ARG A 182 -6.23 6.08 10.74
CA ARG A 182 -5.39 4.87 10.92
C ARG A 182 -4.45 4.61 9.74
N LEU A 183 -4.87 4.98 8.53
CA LEU A 183 -4.08 4.82 7.32
C LEU A 183 -2.96 5.87 7.21
N LEU A 184 -3.18 7.08 7.76
CA LEU A 184 -2.18 8.15 7.76
C LEU A 184 -1.34 8.27 9.04
N ALA A 185 -1.73 7.57 10.11
CA ALA A 185 -1.01 7.54 11.38
C ALA A 185 0.50 7.27 11.23
N PRO A 186 0.96 6.31 10.39
CA PRO A 186 2.39 6.04 10.23
C PRO A 186 3.17 7.28 9.79
N TYR A 187 2.64 8.03 8.82
CA TYR A 187 3.26 9.26 8.32
C TYR A 187 3.37 10.31 9.41
N ARG A 188 2.29 10.51 10.18
CA ARG A 188 2.25 11.48 11.27
C ARG A 188 3.21 11.12 12.40
N GLU A 189 3.42 9.84 12.68
CA GLU A 189 4.24 9.39 13.80
C GLU A 189 5.73 9.38 13.45
N GLN A 190 6.07 8.95 12.24
CA GLN A 190 7.44 8.56 11.90
C GLN A 190 8.17 9.56 11.00
N LEU A 191 7.45 10.38 10.20
CA LEU A 191 8.10 11.33 9.29
C LEU A 191 8.21 12.72 9.91
N ARG A 192 9.40 13.32 9.81
CA ARG A 192 9.70 14.70 10.19
C ARG A 192 10.64 15.32 9.15
N GLY A 193 10.56 16.63 8.95
CA GLY A 193 11.44 17.39 8.06
C GLY A 193 11.09 17.35 6.57
N PHE A 194 10.04 16.64 6.14
CA PHE A 194 9.65 16.54 4.73
C PHE A 194 8.89 17.80 4.27
N LYS A 195 9.64 18.85 3.90
CA LYS A 195 9.07 20.16 3.52
C LYS A 195 8.14 20.08 2.30
N ASN A 196 8.41 19.16 1.38
CA ASN A 196 7.67 18.95 0.13
C ASN A 196 6.65 17.81 0.21
N PHE A 197 5.88 17.73 1.32
CA PHE A 197 4.85 16.71 1.54
C PHE A 197 3.43 17.26 1.35
N THR A 198 2.60 16.54 0.60
CA THR A 198 1.17 16.84 0.39
C THR A 198 0.28 15.61 0.57
N VAL A 199 -0.96 15.86 0.98
CA VAL A 199 -2.01 14.83 1.10
C VAL A 199 -3.22 15.27 0.29
N LEU A 200 -3.71 14.40 -0.59
CA LEU A 200 -4.81 14.66 -1.54
C LEU A 200 -5.85 13.52 -1.49
N GLY A 201 -6.96 13.71 -2.20
CA GLY A 201 -7.99 12.68 -2.42
C GLY A 201 -9.21 12.83 -1.52
N GLN A 202 -9.96 11.74 -1.34
CA GLN A 202 -11.22 11.72 -0.58
C GLN A 202 -10.96 11.68 0.93
N ILE A 203 -10.44 12.77 1.50
CA ILE A 203 -10.11 12.86 2.93
C ILE A 203 -10.59 14.19 3.54
N PRO A 204 -11.08 14.19 4.80
CA PRO A 204 -11.35 15.42 5.53
C PRO A 204 -10.13 16.33 5.64
N THR A 205 -10.34 17.61 5.35
CA THR A 205 -9.30 18.65 5.29
C THR A 205 -8.56 18.83 6.62
N ASP A 206 -9.24 18.61 7.76
CA ASP A 206 -8.65 18.67 9.10
C ASP A 206 -7.57 17.60 9.30
N ILE A 207 -7.85 16.36 8.92
CA ILE A 207 -6.88 15.26 9.02
C ILE A 207 -5.69 15.52 8.11
N ALA A 208 -5.94 15.89 6.85
CA ALA A 208 -4.88 16.16 5.88
C ALA A 208 -3.94 17.27 6.38
N LYS A 209 -4.49 18.39 6.87
CA LYS A 209 -3.71 19.50 7.43
C LYS A 209 -2.92 19.08 8.67
N ALA A 210 -3.51 18.29 9.57
CA ALA A 210 -2.82 17.82 10.77
C ALA A 210 -1.61 16.93 10.43
N VAL A 211 -1.76 16.01 9.47
CA VAL A 211 -0.68 15.13 9.00
C VAL A 211 0.41 15.95 8.31
N ILE A 212 0.05 16.83 7.37
CA ILE A 212 1.01 17.69 6.66
C ILE A 212 1.80 18.55 7.66
N LYS A 213 1.13 19.15 8.65
CA LYS A 213 1.78 19.95 9.68
C LYS A 213 2.80 19.12 10.47
N ALA A 214 2.41 17.93 10.93
CA ALA A 214 3.31 17.05 11.69
C ALA A 214 4.51 16.57 10.87
N VAL A 215 4.29 16.20 9.61
CA VAL A 215 5.35 15.69 8.71
C VAL A 215 6.37 16.78 8.36
N LYS A 216 5.92 18.04 8.22
CA LYS A 216 6.79 19.18 7.92
C LYS A 216 7.55 19.73 9.12
N GLN A 217 7.16 19.37 10.35
CA GLN A 217 7.90 19.77 11.54
C GLN A 217 9.32 19.20 11.50
N GLU A 218 10.30 20.03 11.86
CA GLU A 218 11.68 19.58 11.96
C GLU A 218 11.83 18.55 13.08
N ARG A 219 12.80 17.65 12.90
CA ARG A 219 13.12 16.64 13.90
C ARG A 219 13.78 17.38 15.07
N ILE A 220 13.16 17.35 16.24
CA ILE A 220 13.81 17.83 17.47
C ILE A 220 15.01 16.89 17.67
N PRO A 221 16.26 17.40 17.71
CA PRO A 221 17.40 16.55 18.01
C PRO A 221 17.22 15.96 19.41
N ASP A 222 17.40 14.65 19.53
CA ASP A 222 17.40 13.99 20.84
C ASP A 222 18.43 14.70 21.73
N ARG A 223 18.01 15.10 22.94
CA ARG A 223 18.93 15.65 23.93
C ARG A 223 19.95 14.56 24.25
N GLN A 224 21.22 14.81 23.91
CA GLN A 224 22.37 13.99 24.28
C GLN A 224 22.50 13.88 25.80
#